data_AF-A0A847HIE7-F1
#
_entry.id   AF-A0A847HIE7-F1
#
_cell.length_a   1.000
_cell.length_b   1.000
_cell.length_c   1.000
_cell.angle_alpha   90.00
_cell.angle_beta   90.00
_cell.angle_gamma   90.00
#
_symmetry.space_group_name_H-M   'P 1'
#
loop_
_entity.id
_entity.type
_entity.pdbx_description
1 polymer ?
#
loop_
_entity_poly.entity_id
_entity_poly.type
_entity_poly.pdbx_seq_one_letter_code
_entity_poly.pdbx_strand_id
1 'polypeptide(L)' 'MPTVYKLRNRLMNKLKELFQLDQPDLDFGFYRIMHAKSDQVRDFLENDLLKIISDEFA' A
#
# COMPACT_ATOMS: atom_id res chain seq x y z
N MET A 1 -2.36 -25.75 -0.83
CA MET A 1 -3.04 -24.48 -1.16
C MET A 1 -2.30 -23.34 -0.48
N PRO A 2 -2.11 -22.16 -1.12
CA PRO A 2 -1.54 -21.02 -0.43
C PRO A 2 -2.47 -20.61 0.71
N THR A 3 -1.90 -20.35 1.90
CA THR A 3 -2.67 -19.87 3.04
C THR A 3 -3.18 -18.46 2.78
N VAL A 4 -4.29 -18.08 3.42
CA VAL A 4 -4.85 -16.71 3.34
C VAL A 4 -3.78 -15.67 3.65
N TYR A 5 -2.92 -15.95 4.63
CA TYR A 5 -1.76 -15.12 4.98
C TYR A 5 -0.80 -14.91 3.79
N LYS A 6 -0.48 -15.98 3.04
CA LYS A 6 0.42 -15.91 1.88
C LYS A 6 -0.20 -15.11 0.72
N LEU A 7 -1.51 -15.23 0.51
CA LEU A 7 -2.23 -14.46 -0.51
C LEU A 7 -2.30 -12.97 -0.15
N ARG A 8 -2.59 -12.66 1.12
CA ARG A 8 -2.59 -11.30 1.67
C ARG A 8 -1.23 -10.62 1.47
N ASN A 9 -0.14 -11.26 1.88
CA ASN A 9 1.20 -10.68 1.69
C ASN A 9 1.53 -10.45 0.21
N ARG A 10 1.12 -11.34 -0.69
CA ARG A 10 1.34 -11.17 -2.12
C ARG A 10 0.55 -9.99 -2.70
N LEU A 11 -0.69 -9.79 -2.26
CA LEU A 11 -1.50 -8.64 -2.63
C LEU A 11 -0.86 -7.34 -2.13
N MET A 12 -0.47 -7.29 -0.86
CA MET A 12 0.15 -6.11 -0.26
C MET A 12 1.45 -5.73 -0.98
N ASN A 13 2.30 -6.70 -1.31
CA ASN A 13 3.53 -6.44 -2.07
C ASN A 13 3.24 -5.90 -3.48
N LYS A 14 2.20 -6.41 -4.15
CA LYS A 14 1.81 -5.91 -5.48
C LYS A 14 1.25 -4.49 -5.44
N LEU A 15 0.52 -4.13 -4.38
CA LEU A 15 0.02 -2.77 -4.19
C LEU A 15 1.16 -1.79 -3.90
N LYS A 16 2.12 -2.16 -3.04
CA LYS A 16 3.32 -1.35 -2.78
C LYS A 16 4.15 -1.09 -4.05
N GLU A 17 4.32 -2.12 -4.88
CA GLU A 17 4.97 -2.03 -6.19
C GLU A 17 4.20 -1.12 -7.17
N LEU A 18 2.87 -1.28 -7.26
CA LEU A 18 2.01 -0.50 -8.16
C LEU A 18 2.02 1.00 -7.82
N PHE A 19 1.99 1.32 -6.53
CA PHE A 19 2.00 2.69 -6.04
C PHE A 19 3.41 3.25 -5.84
N GLN A 20 4.45 2.48 -6.17
CA GLN A 20 5.86 2.87 -6.06
C GLN A 20 6.22 3.42 -4.66
N LEU A 21 5.60 2.89 -3.60
CA LEU A 21 5.76 3.39 -2.23
C LEU A 21 7.17 3.14 -1.66
N ASP A 22 7.94 2.26 -2.29
CA ASP A 22 9.25 1.81 -1.84
C ASP A 22 10.42 2.58 -2.50
N GLN A 23 10.16 3.61 -3.31
CA GLN A 23 11.19 4.43 -3.96
C GLN A 23 11.37 5.78 -3.25
N PRO A 24 12.54 6.06 -2.61
CA PRO A 24 12.78 7.32 -1.92
C PRO A 24 13.38 8.44 -2.80
N ASP A 25 13.62 8.23 -4.10
CA ASP A 25 14.74 8.95 -4.73
C ASP A 25 14.42 10.24 -5.52
N LEU A 26 13.27 10.89 -5.31
CA LEU A 26 12.96 12.15 -6.01
C LEU A 26 12.75 13.33 -5.05
N ASP A 27 13.82 13.67 -4.34
CA ASP A 27 13.90 14.78 -3.38
C ASP A 27 14.00 16.19 -4.01
N PHE A 28 13.38 16.46 -5.18
CA PHE A 28 13.31 17.82 -5.73
C PHE A 28 12.00 18.16 -6.46
N GLY A 29 11.51 19.39 -6.23
CA GLY A 29 10.39 19.99 -6.97
C GLY A 29 9.00 19.39 -6.70
N PHE A 30 8.19 19.27 -7.75
CA PHE A 30 6.79 18.81 -7.74
C PHE A 30 6.54 17.44 -7.06
N TYR A 31 7.59 16.65 -6.84
CA TYR A 31 7.51 15.37 -6.16
C TYR A 31 7.06 15.49 -4.69
N ARG A 32 7.31 16.61 -3.99
CA ARG A 32 6.78 16.84 -2.63
C ARG A 32 5.25 16.78 -2.56
N ILE A 33 4.56 17.22 -3.61
CA ILE A 33 3.09 17.22 -3.68
C ILE A 33 2.57 15.81 -4.01
N MET A 34 3.28 15.06 -4.86
CA MET A 34 2.99 13.64 -5.11
C MET A 34 3.27 12.76 -3.89
N HIS A 35 4.34 13.06 -3.14
CA HIS A 35 4.70 12.37 -1.90
C HIS A 35 3.73 12.67 -0.74
N ALA A 36 3.13 13.86 -0.71
CA ALA A 36 2.09 14.19 0.27
C ALA A 36 0.89 13.23 0.23
N LYS A 37 0.65 12.58 -0.92
CA LYS A 37 -0.37 11.53 -1.06
C LYS A 37 0.18 10.11 -0.88
N SER A 38 1.49 9.87 -1.01
CA SER A 38 2.06 8.54 -0.80
C SER A 38 1.97 8.11 0.66
N ASP A 39 2.11 9.05 1.61
CA ASP A 39 1.84 8.81 3.03
C ASP A 39 0.39 8.36 3.26
N GLN A 40 -0.59 9.06 2.66
CA GLN A 40 -2.01 8.70 2.77
C GLN A 40 -2.32 7.35 2.14
N VAL A 41 -1.71 7.04 0.99
CA VAL A 41 -1.88 5.73 0.33
C VAL A 41 -1.23 4.63 1.17
N ARG A 42 -0.07 4.87 1.78
CA ARG A 42 0.58 3.90 2.68
C ARG A 42 -0.29 3.63 3.90
N ASP A 43 -0.77 4.67 4.57
CA ASP A 43 -1.66 4.55 5.74
C ASP A 43 -2.93 3.80 5.38
N PHE A 44 -3.55 4.11 4.24
CA PHE A 44 -4.72 3.39 3.76
C PHE A 44 -4.42 1.91 3.53
N LEU A 45 -3.32 1.58 2.83
CA LEU A 45 -2.96 0.19 2.55
C LEU A 45 -2.67 -0.61 3.83
N GLU A 46 -1.97 -0.02 4.80
CA GLU A 46 -1.52 -0.72 6.01
C GLU A 46 -2.60 -0.80 7.10
N ASN A 47 -3.42 0.23 7.27
CA ASN A 47 -4.38 0.31 8.38
C ASN A 47 -5.83 0.10 7.95
N ASP A 48 -6.26 0.65 6.81
CA ASP A 48 -7.67 0.67 6.41
C ASP A 48 -8.04 -0.49 5.50
N LEU A 49 -7.23 -0.78 4.48
CA LEU A 49 -7.51 -1.82 3.48
C LEU A 49 -7.64 -3.20 4.14
N LEU A 50 -6.78 -3.48 5.11
CA LEU A 50 -6.82 -4.75 5.84
C LEU A 50 -8.08 -4.90 6.68
N LYS A 51 -8.60 -3.80 7.23
CA LYS A 51 -9.85 -3.77 7.97
C LYS A 51 -11.03 -3.94 7.05
N ILE A 52 -11.08 -3.21 5.93
CA ILE A 52 -12.14 -3.35 4.91
C ILE A 52 -12.20 -4.78 4.38
N ILE A 53 -11.07 -5.39 4.03
CA ILE A 53 -11.04 -6.79 3.57
C ILE A 53 -11.52 -7.74 4.68
N SER A 54 -11.19 -7.47 5.95
CA SER A 54 -11.69 -8.31 7.04
C SER A 54 -13.19 -8.15 7.25
N ASP A 55 -13.71 -6.93 7.14
CA ASP A 55 -15.12 -6.61 7.38
C ASP A 55 -16.00 -7.13 6.22
N GLU A 56 -15.53 -7.03 4.97
CA GLU A 56 -16.31 -7.42 3.78
C GLU A 56 -16.30 -8.93 3.49
N PHE A 57 -15.33 -9.65 4.05
CA PHE A 57 -15.19 -11.11 3.90
C PHE A 57 -15.38 -11.88 5.24
N ALA A 58 -15.89 -11.23 6.29
CA ALA A 58 -16.35 -11.86 7.53
C ALA A 58 -17.73 -12.49 7.38
#